data_AF-A0A1B6H2F5-F1
#
_entry.id   AF-A0A1B6H2F5-F1
#
_cell.length_a   1.000
_cell.length_b   1.000
_cell.length_c   1.000
_cell.angle_alpha   90.00
_cell.angle_beta   90.00
_cell.angle_gamma   90.00
#
_symmetry.space_group_name_H-M   'P 1'
#
loop_
_entity.id
_entity.type
_entity.pdbx_description
1 polymer ?
#
loop_
_entity_poly.entity_id
_entity_poly.type
_entity_poly.pdbx_seq_one_letter_code
_entity_poly.pdbx_strand_id
1 'polypeptide(L)'
;MEIFVSLNNFKNYTLIVPAISVSNVGQLAVDLLIHSSGAEKVSNLWHEAFIPLIGAHPYKDDSTELCTEFEVYQLTQQKILFLQFRSPMWVSKEEEFLNLLVNWFEQIEADKVIILSSLYAYERNDNQIIQPHVRCCVCPLTQALYQSVFRSLNCRYMEGKGDADKTGITFPFHVSTV
;
A
#
# COMPACT_ATOMS: atom_id res chain seq x y z
N MET A 1 20.88 8.08 5.44
CA MET A 1 19.95 9.15 5.86
C MET A 1 18.67 8.47 6.26
N GLU A 2 18.14 8.69 7.46
CA GLU A 2 16.87 8.08 7.88
C GLU A 2 15.72 8.86 7.20
N ILE A 3 15.28 8.38 6.04
CA ILE A 3 14.25 9.00 5.18
C ILE A 3 12.96 9.34 5.95
N PHE A 4 12.62 8.59 7.01
CA PHE A 4 11.36 8.73 7.72
C PHE A 4 11.40 9.56 9.01
N VAL A 5 12.54 10.18 9.39
CA VAL A 5 12.69 10.87 10.69
C VAL A 5 11.60 11.92 10.95
N SER A 6 11.22 12.67 9.91
CA SER A 6 10.19 13.71 9.98
C SER A 6 8.78 13.16 10.26
N LEU A 7 8.60 11.84 10.18
CA LEU A 7 7.32 11.14 10.32
C LEU A 7 7.23 10.30 11.61
N ASN A 8 8.23 10.36 12.51
CA ASN A 8 8.26 9.54 13.73
C ASN A 8 7.18 9.91 14.76
N ASN A 9 6.47 11.03 14.58
CA ASN A 9 5.37 11.46 15.44
C ASN A 9 4.04 10.75 15.15
N PHE A 10 3.92 9.97 14.07
CA PHE A 10 2.69 9.29 13.66
C PHE A 10 2.44 7.96 14.40
N LYS A 11 2.50 8.01 15.72
CA LYS A 11 2.38 6.82 16.57
C LYS A 11 0.97 6.21 16.52
N ASN A 12 0.87 4.88 16.36
CA ASN A 12 -0.40 4.12 16.28
C ASN A 12 -1.32 4.56 15.13
N TYR A 13 -0.75 4.96 13.99
CA TYR A 13 -1.53 5.26 12.78
C TYR A 13 -1.79 3.97 11.98
N THR A 14 -2.91 3.96 11.24
CA THR A 14 -3.13 2.98 10.17
C THR A 14 -2.44 3.45 8.90
N LEU A 15 -1.64 2.60 8.28
CA LEU A 15 -0.90 2.89 7.06
C LEU A 15 -1.59 2.24 5.86
N ILE A 16 -1.89 3.02 4.83
CA ILE A 16 -2.36 2.55 3.53
C ILE A 16 -1.18 2.63 2.56
N VAL A 17 -0.75 1.48 2.05
CA VAL A 17 0.45 1.37 1.22
C VAL A 17 0.09 0.78 -0.14
N PRO A 18 0.30 1.49 -1.25
CA PRO A 18 0.08 0.96 -2.58
C PRO A 18 1.25 0.06 -2.96
N ALA A 19 0.97 -1.17 -3.40
CA ALA A 19 1.96 -1.98 -4.07
C ALA A 19 2.19 -1.44 -5.48
N ILE A 20 3.45 -1.22 -5.86
CA ILE A 20 3.81 -0.99 -7.27
C ILE A 20 3.59 -2.32 -8.00
N SER A 21 2.47 -2.43 -8.69
CA SER A 21 1.95 -3.68 -9.24
C SER A 21 1.27 -3.43 -10.58
N VAL A 22 0.76 -4.51 -11.17
CA VAL A 22 0.12 -4.52 -12.50
C VAL A 22 -0.89 -3.37 -12.63
N SER A 23 -0.79 -2.61 -13.72
CA SER A 23 -1.74 -1.54 -14.06
C SER A 23 -1.89 -0.43 -13.01
N ASN A 24 -0.95 -0.28 -12.06
CA ASN A 24 -0.93 0.78 -11.05
C ASN A 24 -2.21 0.88 -10.21
N VAL A 25 -3.00 -0.20 -10.11
CA VAL A 25 -4.32 -0.14 -9.47
C VAL A 25 -4.23 0.26 -8.00
N GLY A 26 -3.22 -0.24 -7.28
CA GLY A 26 -2.98 0.14 -5.88
C GLY A 26 -2.71 1.64 -5.74
N GLN A 27 -1.86 2.19 -6.60
CA GLN A 27 -1.52 3.62 -6.62
C GLN A 27 -2.73 4.49 -6.97
N LEU A 28 -3.51 4.11 -7.97
CA LEU A 28 -4.73 4.82 -8.37
C LEU A 28 -5.83 4.74 -7.31
N ALA A 29 -5.93 3.63 -6.60
CA ALA A 29 -6.86 3.49 -5.48
C ALA A 29 -6.46 4.44 -4.33
N VAL A 30 -5.17 4.56 -4.03
CA VAL A 30 -4.67 5.54 -3.05
C VAL A 30 -4.89 6.97 -3.53
N ASP A 31 -4.65 7.29 -4.80
CA ASP A 31 -4.96 8.62 -5.35
C ASP A 31 -6.45 8.98 -5.12
N LEU A 32 -7.36 8.05 -5.41
CA LEU A 32 -8.79 8.25 -5.19
C LEU A 32 -9.12 8.43 -3.71
N LEU A 33 -8.52 7.65 -2.82
CA LEU A 33 -8.74 7.75 -1.37
C LEU A 33 -8.24 9.10 -0.83
N ILE A 34 -7.06 9.55 -1.25
CA ILE A 34 -6.53 10.86 -0.85
C ILE A 34 -7.46 11.97 -1.34
N HIS A 35 -7.81 11.95 -2.62
CA HIS A 35 -8.66 12.98 -3.22
C HIS A 35 -10.07 13.03 -2.59
N SER A 36 -10.69 11.88 -2.35
CA SER A 36 -12.06 11.81 -1.82
C SER A 36 -12.18 12.01 -0.32
N SER A 37 -11.14 11.70 0.47
CA SER A 37 -11.16 11.87 1.92
C SER A 37 -10.79 13.26 2.40
N GLY A 38 -10.21 14.09 1.53
CA GLY A 38 -9.65 15.38 1.90
C GLY A 38 -8.36 15.25 2.72
N ALA A 39 -7.61 14.15 2.55
CA ALA A 39 -6.33 13.97 3.20
C ALA A 39 -5.33 15.06 2.76
N GLU A 40 -4.53 15.52 3.72
CA GLU A 40 -3.58 16.61 3.51
C GLU A 40 -2.17 16.05 3.34
N LYS A 41 -1.37 16.67 2.47
CA LYS A 41 0.03 16.28 2.30
C LYS A 41 0.82 16.66 3.55
N VAL A 42 1.62 15.73 4.07
CA VAL A 42 2.46 15.96 5.24
C VAL A 42 3.95 15.92 4.92
N SER A 43 4.36 15.20 3.87
CA SER A 43 5.76 15.13 3.50
C SER A 43 5.99 14.68 2.06
N ASN A 44 7.06 15.20 1.47
CA ASN A 44 7.72 14.65 0.29
C ASN A 44 8.99 13.95 0.76
N LEU A 45 9.12 12.68 0.44
CA LEU A 45 10.27 11.85 0.79
C LEU A 45 11.06 11.52 -0.48
N TRP A 46 12.35 11.25 -0.31
CA TRP A 46 13.23 10.85 -1.41
C TRP A 46 14.12 9.68 -0.99
N HIS A 47 14.22 8.68 -1.86
CA HIS A 47 15.16 7.56 -1.75
C HIS A 47 15.75 7.26 -3.13
N GLU A 48 17.02 6.83 -3.17
CA GLU A 48 17.69 6.44 -4.42
C GLU A 48 17.05 5.23 -5.12
N ALA A 49 16.19 4.49 -4.41
CA ALA A 49 15.43 3.39 -5.00
C ALA A 49 14.40 3.88 -6.02
N PHE A 50 13.95 5.13 -5.96
CA PHE A 50 12.94 5.65 -6.89
C PHE A 50 13.57 6.39 -8.06
N ILE A 51 12.94 6.29 -9.23
CA ILE A 51 13.26 7.19 -10.34
C ILE A 51 12.83 8.61 -9.95
N PRO A 52 13.72 9.63 -10.00
CA PRO A 52 13.35 11.00 -9.65
C PRO A 52 12.18 11.52 -10.49
N LEU A 53 11.20 12.13 -9.84
CA LEU A 53 10.01 12.70 -10.47
C LEU A 53 9.71 14.05 -9.84
N ILE A 54 9.34 15.03 -10.66
CA ILE A 54 8.78 16.29 -10.17
C ILE A 54 7.62 16.75 -11.05
N GLY A 55 6.58 17.27 -10.44
CA GLY A 55 5.38 17.74 -11.15
C GLY A 55 4.52 18.69 -10.32
N ALA A 56 3.42 19.13 -10.93
CA ALA A 56 2.39 19.91 -10.25
C ALA A 56 1.64 19.07 -9.21
N HIS A 57 1.03 19.73 -8.22
CA HIS A 57 0.24 19.05 -7.20
C HIS A 57 -0.93 18.26 -7.84
N PRO A 58 -1.07 16.96 -7.55
CA PRO A 58 -1.95 16.09 -8.33
C PRO A 58 -3.44 16.19 -7.98
N TYR A 59 -3.77 16.82 -6.85
CA TYR A 59 -5.15 16.91 -6.34
C TYR A 59 -5.68 18.34 -6.19
N LYS A 60 -4.87 19.36 -6.48
CA LYS A 60 -5.19 20.77 -6.22
C LYS A 60 -4.58 21.62 -7.33
N ASP A 61 -5.42 22.16 -8.20
CA ASP A 61 -4.99 22.87 -9.41
C ASP A 61 -4.22 24.17 -9.09
N ASP A 62 -4.60 24.86 -8.01
CA ASP A 62 -4.00 26.15 -7.62
C ASP A 62 -2.90 26.03 -6.55
N SER A 63 -2.36 24.82 -6.34
CA SER A 63 -1.31 24.62 -5.34
C SER A 63 0.07 24.99 -5.87
N THR A 64 0.87 25.66 -5.05
CA THR A 64 2.29 25.91 -5.30
C THR A 64 3.19 24.76 -4.85
N GLU A 65 2.62 23.74 -4.20
CA GLU A 65 3.37 22.58 -3.74
C GLU A 65 3.69 21.64 -4.91
N LEU A 66 4.89 21.07 -4.89
CA LEU A 66 5.34 20.14 -5.92
C LEU A 66 4.96 18.70 -5.54
N CYS A 67 4.61 17.92 -6.56
CA CYS A 67 4.53 16.47 -6.50
C CYS A 67 5.93 15.89 -6.70
N THR A 68 6.31 14.91 -5.87
CA THR A 68 7.55 14.13 -6.04
C THR A 68 7.24 12.64 -6.20
N GLU A 69 8.27 11.81 -6.31
CA GLU A 69 8.15 10.35 -6.47
C GLU A 69 7.55 9.63 -5.27
N PHE A 70 7.79 10.12 -4.05
CA PHE A 70 7.25 9.54 -2.83
C PHE A 70 6.67 10.64 -1.94
N GLU A 71 5.36 10.57 -1.74
CA GLU A 71 4.60 11.52 -0.93
C GLU A 71 3.86 10.79 0.18
N VAL A 72 3.67 11.46 1.32
CA VAL A 72 2.87 10.97 2.44
C VAL A 72 1.74 11.96 2.71
N TYR A 73 0.53 11.44 2.81
CA TYR A 73 -0.68 12.19 3.11
C TYR A 73 -1.31 11.67 4.40
N GLN A 74 -1.96 12.55 5.15
CA GLN A 74 -2.58 12.23 6.42
C GLN A 74 -4.07 12.55 6.42
N LEU A 75 -4.83 11.67 7.05
CA LEU A 75 -6.19 11.93 7.49
C LEU A 75 -6.25 11.91 9.03
N THR A 76 -6.18 13.09 9.63
CA THR A 76 -5.96 13.28 11.07
C THR A 76 -7.06 12.69 11.93
N GLN A 77 -8.32 12.83 11.53
CA GLN A 77 -9.47 12.39 12.33
C GLN A 77 -9.50 10.87 12.53
N GLN A 78 -9.10 10.09 11.52
CA GLN A 78 -9.10 8.63 11.53
C GLN A 78 -7.71 8.06 11.85
N LYS A 79 -6.69 8.90 12.06
CA LYS A 79 -5.29 8.50 12.20
C LYS A 79 -4.83 7.57 11.07
N ILE A 80 -5.04 8.00 9.84
CA ILE A 80 -4.60 7.27 8.64
C ILE A 80 -3.45 8.03 7.97
N LEU A 81 -2.41 7.31 7.59
CA LEU A 81 -1.41 7.78 6.64
C LEU A 81 -1.57 7.02 5.32
N PHE A 82 -1.57 7.76 4.22
CA PHE A 82 -1.48 7.23 2.88
C PHE A 82 -0.06 7.46 2.36
N LEU A 83 0.61 6.38 1.97
CA LEU A 83 1.86 6.47 1.22
C LEU A 83 1.51 6.49 -0.25
N GLN A 84 2.17 7.34 -1.05
CA GLN A 84 1.96 7.37 -2.49
C GLN A 84 3.28 7.34 -3.24
N PHE A 85 3.43 6.33 -4.10
CA PHE A 85 4.57 6.17 -5.01
C PHE A 85 4.14 6.59 -6.42
N ARG A 86 4.81 7.57 -7.00
CA ARG A 86 4.52 8.15 -8.33
C ARG A 86 5.56 7.79 -9.39
N SER A 87 6.63 7.11 -9.00
CA SER A 87 7.62 6.57 -9.92
C SER A 87 7.92 5.11 -9.59
N PRO A 88 8.41 4.33 -10.57
CA PRO A 88 8.84 2.97 -10.31
C PRO A 88 10.14 2.94 -9.47
N MET A 89 10.37 1.80 -8.83
CA MET A 89 11.60 1.53 -8.08
C MET A 89 12.64 0.78 -8.93
N TRP A 90 13.91 1.04 -8.68
CA TRP A 90 15.02 0.23 -9.17
C TRP A 90 15.06 -1.11 -8.43
N VAL A 91 14.95 -2.21 -9.19
CA VAL A 91 14.92 -3.57 -8.64
C VAL A 91 16.12 -3.86 -7.73
N SER A 92 17.31 -3.34 -8.05
CA SER A 92 18.53 -3.53 -7.26
C SER A 92 18.51 -2.87 -5.87
N LYS A 93 17.54 -1.99 -5.61
CA LYS A 93 17.43 -1.19 -4.38
C LYS A 93 16.09 -1.36 -3.67
N GLU A 94 15.19 -2.16 -4.22
CA GLU A 94 13.85 -2.38 -3.68
C GLU A 94 13.91 -3.02 -2.29
N GLU A 95 14.68 -4.10 -2.11
CA GLU A 95 14.79 -4.80 -0.83
C GLU A 95 15.34 -3.90 0.28
N GLU A 96 16.36 -3.09 -0.04
CA GLU A 96 16.93 -2.11 0.90
C GLU A 96 15.86 -1.10 1.37
N PHE A 97 15.10 -0.54 0.43
CA PHE A 97 14.04 0.41 0.74
C PHE A 97 12.90 -0.23 1.54
N LEU A 98 12.45 -1.42 1.17
CA LEU A 98 11.39 -2.12 1.87
C LEU A 98 11.78 -2.47 3.31
N ASN A 99 13.03 -2.85 3.56
CA ASN A 99 13.53 -3.06 4.92
C ASN A 99 13.51 -1.77 5.74
N LEU A 100 13.90 -0.62 5.17
CA LEU A 100 13.79 0.68 5.83
C LEU A 100 12.33 1.03 6.14
N LEU A 101 11.42 0.75 5.21
CA LEU A 101 10.00 1.01 5.35
C LEU A 101 9.36 0.18 6.47
N VAL A 102 9.67 -1.11 6.54
CA VAL A 102 9.19 -2.01 7.60
C VAL A 102 9.74 -1.59 8.96
N ASN A 103 11.04 -1.28 9.06
CA ASN A 103 11.63 -0.77 10.30
C ASN A 103 10.92 0.49 10.79
N TRP A 104 10.56 1.40 9.86
CA TRP A 104 9.79 2.59 10.22
C TRP A 104 8.38 2.27 10.74
N PHE A 105 7.68 1.29 10.13
CA PHE A 105 6.37 0.85 10.63
C PHE A 105 6.43 0.38 12.08
N GLU A 106 7.49 -0.36 12.44
CA GLU A 106 7.73 -0.81 13.82
C GLU A 106 8.06 0.36 14.75
N GLN A 107 8.92 1.29 14.31
CA GLN A 107 9.31 2.46 15.10
C GLN A 107 8.14 3.35 15.51
N ILE A 108 7.16 3.54 14.61
CA ILE A 108 5.95 4.32 14.91
C ILE A 108 4.86 3.49 15.60
N GLU A 109 5.11 2.22 15.91
CA GLU A 109 4.11 1.30 16.44
C GLU A 109 2.83 1.33 15.58
N ALA A 110 2.96 1.15 14.27
CA ALA A 110 1.83 1.22 13.34
C ALA A 110 0.71 0.29 13.80
N ASP A 111 -0.51 0.81 13.90
CA ASP A 111 -1.66 0.05 14.41
C ASP A 111 -2.10 -1.01 13.38
N LYS A 112 -2.12 -0.63 12.10
CA LYS A 112 -2.42 -1.52 10.98
C LYS A 112 -1.63 -1.10 9.76
N VAL A 113 -1.24 -2.07 8.94
CA VAL A 113 -0.69 -1.83 7.60
C VAL A 113 -1.60 -2.53 6.60
N ILE A 114 -2.18 -1.76 5.69
CA ILE A 114 -3.08 -2.24 4.65
C ILE A 114 -2.40 -2.01 3.30
N ILE A 115 -2.08 -3.10 2.61
CA ILE A 115 -1.45 -3.07 1.30
C ILE A 115 -2.53 -3.17 0.22
N LEU A 116 -2.59 -2.19 -0.67
CA LEU A 116 -3.48 -2.19 -1.83
C LEU A 116 -2.70 -2.68 -3.05
N SER A 117 -3.14 -3.80 -3.62
CA SER A 117 -2.48 -4.42 -4.77
C SER A 117 -3.52 -4.94 -5.76
N SER A 118 -3.06 -5.40 -6.91
CA SER A 118 -3.88 -5.99 -7.96
C SER A 118 -3.24 -7.24 -8.53
N LEU A 119 -4.07 -7.96 -9.29
CA LEU A 119 -3.77 -9.27 -9.83
C LEU A 119 -4.20 -9.31 -11.28
N TYR A 120 -3.53 -10.15 -12.05
CA TYR A 120 -3.86 -10.34 -13.45
C TYR A 120 -5.27 -10.90 -13.60
N ALA A 121 -6.07 -10.26 -14.46
CA ALA A 121 -7.44 -10.71 -14.71
C ALA A 121 -7.50 -12.12 -15.30
N TYR A 122 -6.49 -12.54 -16.04
CA TYR A 122 -6.41 -13.89 -16.63
C TYR A 122 -6.13 -15.00 -15.59
N GLU A 123 -5.67 -14.65 -14.39
CA GLU A 123 -5.48 -15.64 -13.32
C GLU A 123 -6.79 -15.97 -12.59
N ARG A 124 -7.90 -15.32 -12.97
CA ARG A 124 -9.20 -15.57 -12.38
C ARG A 124 -9.77 -16.90 -12.83
N ASN A 125 -10.35 -17.65 -11.90
CA ASN A 125 -11.21 -18.78 -12.24
C ASN A 125 -12.63 -18.31 -12.61
N ASP A 126 -13.42 -19.19 -13.23
CA ASP A 126 -14.78 -18.86 -13.71
C ASP A 126 -15.68 -18.28 -12.61
N ASN A 127 -15.55 -18.78 -11.38
CA ASN A 127 -16.31 -18.29 -10.24
C ASN A 127 -15.92 -16.84 -9.86
N GLN A 128 -14.65 -16.47 -10.05
CA GLN A 128 -14.12 -15.14 -9.75
C GLN A 128 -14.50 -14.09 -10.79
N ILE A 129 -14.96 -14.48 -11.99
CA ILE A 129 -15.43 -13.54 -13.03
C ILE A 129 -16.81 -12.96 -12.65
N ILE A 130 -17.68 -13.76 -12.04
CA ILE A 130 -19.06 -13.37 -11.72
C ILE A 130 -19.17 -12.69 -10.35
N GLN A 131 -18.21 -12.95 -9.46
CA GLN A 131 -18.21 -12.50 -8.07
C GLN A 131 -17.57 -11.10 -7.90
N PRO A 132 -17.69 -10.48 -6.70
CA PRO A 132 -16.97 -9.24 -6.41
C PRO A 132 -15.49 -9.39 -6.72
N HIS A 133 -14.87 -8.37 -7.33
CA HIS A 133 -13.49 -8.47 -7.82
C HIS A 133 -12.43 -8.25 -6.74
N VAL A 134 -12.82 -7.73 -5.57
CA VAL A 134 -11.90 -7.47 -4.46
C VAL A 134 -11.68 -8.75 -3.66
N ARG A 135 -10.42 -9.02 -3.32
CA ARG A 135 -9.98 -10.13 -2.48
C ARG A 135 -9.11 -9.59 -1.35
N CYS A 136 -9.20 -10.25 -0.20
CA CYS A 136 -8.47 -9.87 1.00
C CYS A 136 -7.45 -10.97 1.37
N CYS A 137 -6.23 -10.55 1.67
CA CYS A 137 -5.25 -11.34 2.41
C CYS A 137 -5.07 -10.73 3.78
N VAL A 138 -4.94 -11.57 4.80
CA VAL A 138 -4.85 -11.13 6.19
C VAL A 138 -3.75 -11.93 6.87
N CYS A 139 -2.99 -11.26 7.73
CA CYS A 139 -2.04 -11.94 8.59
C CYS A 139 -2.77 -13.02 9.42
N PRO A 140 -2.29 -14.28 9.45
CA PRO A 140 -2.93 -15.35 10.21
C PRO A 140 -3.16 -14.98 11.69
N LEU A 141 -2.24 -14.19 12.28
CA LEU A 141 -2.33 -13.73 13.67
C LEU A 141 -3.49 -12.77 13.92
N THR A 142 -3.94 -12.02 12.91
CA THR A 142 -5.02 -11.02 13.03
C THR A 142 -6.29 -11.41 12.31
N GLN A 143 -6.31 -12.56 11.62
CA GLN A 143 -7.44 -13.02 10.81
C GLN A 143 -8.74 -13.12 11.62
N ALA A 144 -8.69 -13.67 12.83
CA ALA A 144 -9.87 -13.81 13.69
C ALA A 144 -10.48 -12.45 14.09
N LEU A 145 -9.66 -11.41 14.23
CA LEU A 145 -10.10 -10.07 14.63
C LEU A 145 -10.92 -9.39 13.53
N TYR A 146 -10.53 -9.57 12.26
CA TYR A 146 -11.13 -8.86 11.13
C TYR A 146 -12.12 -9.70 10.31
N GLN A 147 -12.34 -10.96 10.68
CA GLN A 147 -13.21 -11.85 9.91
C GLN A 147 -14.64 -11.32 9.77
N SER A 148 -15.20 -10.72 10.82
CA SER A 148 -16.54 -10.12 10.79
C SER A 148 -16.61 -8.90 9.86
N VAL A 149 -15.57 -8.05 9.88
CA VAL A 149 -15.45 -6.87 9.02
C VAL A 149 -15.35 -7.26 7.56
N PHE A 150 -14.51 -8.24 7.21
CA PHE A 150 -14.40 -8.68 5.81
C PHE A 150 -15.69 -9.34 5.31
N ARG A 151 -16.39 -10.07 6.18
CA ARG A 151 -17.72 -10.61 5.85
C ARG A 151 -18.75 -9.52 5.59
N SER A 152 -18.79 -8.46 6.42
CA SER A 152 -19.75 -7.36 6.22
C SER A 152 -19.47 -6.54 4.96
N LEU A 153 -18.19 -6.41 4.58
CA LEU A 153 -17.75 -5.76 3.35
C LEU A 153 -17.89 -6.64 2.10
N ASN A 154 -18.39 -7.88 2.24
CA ASN A 154 -18.41 -8.88 1.17
C ASN A 154 -17.03 -9.09 0.52
N CYS A 155 -15.94 -8.86 1.28
CA CYS A 155 -14.59 -9.15 0.83
C CYS A 155 -14.29 -10.62 1.07
N ARG A 156 -14.01 -11.35 0.00
CA ARG A 156 -13.65 -12.77 0.09
C ARG A 156 -12.15 -12.91 0.34
N TYR A 157 -11.79 -13.88 1.16
CA TYR A 157 -10.38 -14.26 1.31
C TYR A 157 -9.82 -14.75 -0.02
N MET A 158 -8.56 -14.41 -0.24
CA MET A 158 -7.82 -14.90 -1.39
C MET A 158 -7.62 -16.41 -1.28
N GLU A 159 -7.89 -17.12 -2.36
CA GLU A 159 -7.69 -18.57 -2.44
C GLU A 159 -6.19 -18.85 -2.65
N GLY A 160 -5.63 -19.79 -1.89
CA GLY A 160 -4.24 -20.21 -2.08
C GLY A 160 -4.09 -21.03 -3.35
N LYS A 161 -3.10 -20.71 -4.19
CA LYS A 161 -2.55 -21.67 -5.16
C LYS A 161 -1.66 -22.61 -4.36
N GLY A 162 -1.87 -23.93 -4.48
CA GLY A 162 -1.26 -24.91 -3.59
C GLY A 162 0.27 -24.87 -3.60
N ASP A 163 0.84 -24.24 -2.58
CA ASP A 163 2.02 -24.65 -1.80
C ASP A 163 2.14 -23.68 -0.63
N ALA A 164 1.84 -24.17 0.58
CA ALA A 164 2.04 -23.40 1.80
C ALA A 164 3.54 -23.38 2.11
N ASP A 165 4.16 -22.19 2.09
CA ASP A 165 5.55 -22.06 2.50
C ASP A 165 5.67 -22.22 4.03
N LYS A 166 6.88 -22.51 4.52
CA LYS A 166 7.18 -22.89 5.92
C LYS A 166 6.80 -21.84 6.98
N THR A 167 6.38 -20.65 6.55
CA THR A 167 5.88 -19.54 7.38
C THR A 167 4.38 -19.63 7.68
N GLY A 168 3.66 -20.60 7.11
CA GLY A 168 2.20 -20.72 7.23
C GLY A 168 1.43 -19.66 6.44
N ILE A 169 2.13 -18.81 5.67
CA ILE A 169 1.56 -17.86 4.73
C ILE A 169 1.44 -18.59 3.39
N THR A 170 0.22 -18.85 2.95
CA THR A 170 -0.04 -19.30 1.59
C THR A 170 0.18 -18.10 0.68
N PHE A 171 1.24 -18.12 -0.15
CA PHE A 171 1.42 -17.12 -1.19
C PHE A 171 0.43 -17.44 -2.32
N PRO A 172 -0.55 -16.57 -2.59
CA PRO A 172 -1.54 -16.86 -3.61
C PRO A 172 -1.03 -16.61 -5.04
N PHE A 173 0.18 -16.06 -5.19
CA PHE A 173 0.78 -15.71 -6.48
C PHE A 173 2.26 -16.07 -6.55
N HIS A 174 2.72 -16.33 -7.76
CA HIS A 174 4.14 -16.33 -8.09
C HIS A 174 4.61 -14.87 -8.08
N VAL A 175 5.55 -14.52 -7.21
CA VAL A 175 6.27 -13.23 -7.34
C VAL A 175 7.20 -13.39 -8.54
N SER A 176 6.71 -13.01 -9.72
CA SER A 176 7.56 -12.87 -10.89
C SER A 176 8.34 -11.58 -10.73
N THR A 177 9.56 -11.67 -10.18
CA THR A 177 10.59 -10.69 -10.46
C THR A 177 10.81 -10.67 -11.97
N VAL A 178 10.52 -9.53 -12.60
CA VAL A 178 10.98 -9.24 -13.96
C VAL A 178 12.45 -8.84 -13.88
#